data_AF-A0A850MXW1-F1
#
_entry.id   AF-A0A850MXW1-F1
#
_cell.length_a   1.000
_cell.length_b   1.000
_cell.length_c   1.000
_cell.angle_alpha   90.00
_cell.angle_beta   90.00
_cell.angle_gamma   90.00
#
_symmetry.space_group_name_H-M   'P 1'
#
loop_
_entity.id
_entity.type
_entity.pdbx_description
1 polymer ?
#
loop_
_entity_poly.entity_id
_entity_poly.type
_entity_poly.pdbx_seq_one_letter_code
_entity_poly.pdbx_strand_id
1 'polypeptide(L)'
;MSDIKFDLKPVTEKLSRQYRKGSKYDPVLDAFMEGTDNLVTVDVAGKDANYLRTQLNKRIDARKLKGVKVSVVNNVCYLEKT
;
A
#
# COMPACT_ATOMS: atom_id res chain seq x y z
N MET A 1 5.69 18.23 -26.94
CA MET A 1 5.03 18.77 -25.74
C MET A 1 5.24 17.75 -24.63
N SER A 2 5.70 18.10 -23.43
CA SER A 2 5.40 19.32 -22.68
C SER A 2 6.60 19.70 -21.80
N ASP A 3 6.95 20.99 -21.75
CA ASP A 3 7.95 21.50 -20.81
C ASP A 3 7.44 21.34 -19.38
N ILE A 4 8.02 20.40 -18.63
CA ILE A 4 7.66 20.15 -17.23
C ILE A 4 8.24 21.29 -16.39
N LYS A 5 7.37 22.12 -15.82
CA LYS A 5 7.76 23.10 -14.79
C LYS A 5 7.86 22.40 -13.45
N PHE A 6 9.05 22.40 -12.86
CA PHE A 6 9.28 21.93 -11.50
C PHE A 6 10.07 22.98 -10.72
N ASP A 7 9.83 23.04 -9.41
CA ASP A 7 10.53 23.92 -8.48
C ASP A 7 11.06 23.07 -7.33
N LEU A 8 12.33 23.27 -6.98
CA LEU A 8 13.03 22.51 -5.94
C LEU A 8 13.48 23.48 -4.85
N LYS A 9 12.80 23.44 -3.71
CA LYS A 9 13.14 24.28 -2.56
C LYS A 9 14.07 23.55 -1.60
N PRO A 10 15.18 24.17 -1.15
CA PRO A 10 16.05 23.58 -0.16
C PRO A 10 15.30 23.45 1.17
N VAL A 11 15.39 22.27 1.78
CA VAL A 11 14.80 22.00 3.09
C VAL A 11 15.94 21.95 4.10
N THR A 12 15.91 22.85 5.09
CA THR A 12 16.98 23.05 6.07
C THR A 12 17.07 21.91 7.09
N GLU A 13 15.97 21.19 7.30
CA GLU A 13 15.90 20.04 8.20
C GLU A 13 15.40 18.81 7.47
N LYS A 14 16.08 17.68 7.66
CA LYS A 14 15.58 16.38 7.21
C LYS A 14 14.30 16.10 8.00
N LEU A 15 13.15 16.07 7.30
CA LEU A 15 11.88 15.63 7.87
C LEU A 15 12.12 14.32 8.66
N SER A 16 12.13 14.42 9.99
CA SER A 16 12.19 13.27 10.87
C SER A 16 10.80 12.64 10.78
N ARG A 17 10.67 11.63 9.91
CA ARG A 17 9.42 10.89 9.78
C ARG A 17 9.18 10.16 11.10
N GLN A 18 8.42 10.76 12.01
CA GLN A 18 7.63 9.99 12.97
C GLN A 18 6.63 9.19 12.13
N TYR A 19 7.02 7.99 11.71
CA TYR A 19 6.07 7.00 11.25
C TYR A 19 5.08 6.80 12.41
N ARG A 20 3.91 7.40 12.31
CA ARG A 20 2.80 7.12 13.22
C ARG A 20 2.64 5.61 13.25
N LYS A 21 2.75 5.01 14.44
CA LYS A 21 2.51 3.59 14.68
C LYS A 21 1.10 3.28 14.17
N GLY A 22 1.00 2.44 13.14
CA GLY A 22 -0.26 2.02 12.51
C GLY A 22 -0.55 2.69 11.16
N SER A 23 -0.56 1.91 10.08
CA SER A 23 -1.18 2.33 8.82
C SER A 23 -2.69 2.34 8.95
N LYS A 24 -3.37 3.19 8.20
CA LYS A 24 -4.82 2.98 7.95
C LYS A 24 -5.13 1.71 7.15
N TYR A 25 -4.13 1.11 6.50
CA TYR A 25 -4.25 -0.12 5.71
C TYR A 25 -3.86 -1.38 6.48
N ASP A 26 -3.37 -1.22 7.71
CA ASP A 26 -2.98 -2.33 8.57
C ASP A 26 -4.17 -3.26 8.88
N PRO A 27 -5.37 -2.73 9.22
CA PRO A 27 -6.55 -3.56 9.45
C PRO A 27 -6.97 -4.41 8.24
N VAL A 28 -6.66 -3.98 7.02
CA VAL A 28 -6.99 -4.73 5.80
C VAL A 28 -6.16 -6.01 5.73
N LEU A 29 -4.87 -5.92 6.08
CA LEU A 29 -4.00 -7.09 6.14
C LEU A 29 -4.34 -7.97 7.34
N ASP A 30 -4.70 -7.39 8.47
CA ASP A 30 -5.12 -8.14 9.66
C ASP A 30 -6.37 -8.99 9.35
N ALA A 31 -7.41 -8.38 8.76
CA ALA A 31 -8.61 -9.08 8.33
C ALA A 31 -8.32 -10.18 7.30
N PHE A 32 -7.40 -9.95 6.36
CA PHE A 32 -7.02 -10.96 5.37
C PHE A 32 -6.27 -12.15 6.00
N MET A 33 -5.41 -11.90 6.98
CA MET A 33 -4.68 -12.94 7.69
C MET A 33 -5.59 -13.78 8.58
N GLU A 34 -6.57 -13.15 9.24
CA GLU A 34 -7.59 -13.84 10.05
C GLU A 34 -8.60 -14.62 9.19
N GLY A 35 -8.86 -14.16 7.96
CA GLY A 35 -9.74 -14.84 7.02
C GLY A 35 -9.19 -16.20 6.56
N THR A 36 -10.08 -17.10 6.15
CA THR A 36 -9.71 -18.41 5.60
C THR A 36 -9.41 -18.39 4.10
N ASP A 37 -9.83 -17.32 3.41
CA ASP A 37 -9.72 -17.23 1.95
C ASP A 37 -8.28 -16.99 1.50
N ASN A 38 -7.90 -17.71 0.44
CA ASN A 38 -6.56 -17.60 -0.15
C ASN A 38 -6.45 -16.45 -1.15
N LEU A 39 -7.56 -15.94 -1.67
CA LEU A 39 -7.59 -14.86 -2.66
C LEU A 39 -8.77 -13.94 -2.37
N VAL A 40 -8.50 -12.65 -2.15
CA VAL A 40 -9.55 -11.65 -1.90
C VAL A 40 -9.32 -10.39 -2.74
N THR A 41 -10.40 -9.71 -3.07
CA THR A 41 -10.37 -8.37 -3.66
C THR A 41 -10.36 -7.31 -2.57
N VAL A 42 -9.56 -6.27 -2.78
CA VAL A 42 -9.50 -5.09 -1.92
C VAL A 42 -9.95 -3.88 -2.72
N ASP A 43 -11.08 -3.32 -2.33
CA ASP A 43 -11.56 -2.04 -2.84
C ASP A 43 -11.68 -1.04 -1.68
N VAL A 44 -11.22 0.19 -1.93
CA VAL A 44 -11.31 1.29 -0.98
C VAL A 44 -11.84 2.50 -1.72
N ALA A 45 -13.01 2.98 -1.33
CA ALA A 45 -13.69 4.10 -1.95
C ALA A 45 -12.74 5.30 -2.14
N GLY A 46 -12.66 5.79 -3.38
CA GLY A 46 -11.83 6.94 -3.75
C GLY A 46 -10.32 6.65 -3.73
N LYS A 47 -9.90 5.39 -3.88
CA LYS A 47 -8.50 5.00 -4.05
C LYS A 47 -8.31 4.14 -5.28
N ASP A 48 -7.22 4.43 -5.99
CA ASP A 48 -6.76 3.68 -7.14
C ASP A 48 -6.13 2.34 -6.72
N ALA A 49 -6.32 1.29 -7.53
CA ALA A 49 -5.80 -0.04 -7.20
C ALA A 49 -4.27 -0.10 -7.15
N ASN A 50 -3.56 0.64 -7.99
CA ASN A 50 -2.09 0.72 -7.93
C ASN A 50 -1.63 1.48 -6.68
N TYR A 51 -2.39 2.48 -6.26
CA TYR A 51 -2.15 3.13 -4.97
C TYR A 51 -2.32 2.14 -3.81
N LEU A 52 -3.40 1.34 -3.81
CA LEU A 52 -3.62 0.29 -2.81
C LEU A 52 -2.49 -0.74 -2.82
N ARG A 53 -2.08 -1.23 -4.00
CA ARG A 53 -0.94 -2.14 -4.16
C ARG A 53 0.33 -1.61 -3.50
N THR A 54 0.64 -0.34 -3.77
CA THR A 54 1.85 0.30 -3.22
C THR A 54 1.78 0.44 -1.70
N GLN A 55 0.62 0.79 -1.17
CA GLN A 55 0.44 0.92 0.28
C GLN A 55 0.47 -0.42 1.00
N LEU A 56 -0.21 -1.44 0.45
CA LEU A 56 -0.25 -2.78 1.03
C LEU A 56 1.11 -3.47 0.98
N ASN A 57 1.85 -3.38 -0.14
CA ASN A 57 3.22 -3.90 -0.24
C ASN A 57 4.13 -3.30 0.82
N LYS A 58 4.09 -1.97 1.02
CA LYS A 58 4.87 -1.31 2.08
C LYS A 58 4.56 -1.84 3.48
N ARG A 59 3.33 -2.31 3.72
CA ARG A 59 2.92 -2.88 5.02
C ARG A 59 3.29 -4.34 5.16
N ILE A 60 3.17 -5.13 4.10
CA ILE A 60 3.70 -6.49 4.04
C ILE A 60 5.20 -6.48 4.34
N ASP A 61 5.96 -5.60 3.69
CA ASP A 61 7.41 -5.44 3.90
C ASP A 61 7.73 -4.99 5.33
N ALA A 62 7.02 -3.97 5.83
CA ALA A 62 7.24 -3.43 7.18
C ALA A 62 6.94 -4.46 8.28
N ARG A 63 5.93 -5.32 8.08
CA ARG A 63 5.52 -6.37 9.01
C ARG A 63 6.21 -7.70 8.75
N LYS A 64 7.02 -7.80 7.70
CA LYS A 64 7.67 -9.04 7.23
C LYS A 64 6.68 -10.20 7.07
N LEU A 65 5.47 -9.90 6.59
CA LEU A 65 4.46 -10.91 6.33
C LEU A 65 4.95 -11.79 5.18
N LYS A 66 5.19 -13.07 5.47
CA LYS A 66 5.58 -14.06 4.46
C LYS A 66 4.32 -14.72 3.91
N GLY A 67 4.36 -15.05 2.63
CA GLY A 67 3.26 -15.76 1.97
C GLY A 67 2.04 -14.90 1.68
N VAL A 68 2.20 -13.57 1.59
CA VAL A 68 1.14 -12.67 1.13
C VAL A 68 1.64 -11.88 -0.06
N LYS A 69 0.88 -11.87 -1.16
CA LYS A 69 1.20 -11.14 -2.38
C LYS A 69 0.08 -10.20 -2.76
N VAL A 70 0.44 -9.04 -3.30
CA VAL A 70 -0.52 -8.04 -3.82
C VAL A 70 -0.39 -7.95 -5.32
N SER A 71 -1.50 -8.12 -6.03
CA SER A 71 -1.58 -8.05 -7.49
C SER A 71 -2.65 -7.05 -7.91
N VAL A 72 -2.50 -6.44 -9.09
CA VAL A 72 -3.53 -5.56 -9.67
C VAL A 72 -3.84 -6.04 -11.07
N VAL A 73 -5.12 -6.30 -11.33
CA VAL A 73 -5.63 -6.73 -12.64
C VAL A 73 -6.91 -5.94 -12.93
N ASN A 74 -7.02 -5.35 -14.12
CA ASN A 74 -8.18 -4.54 -14.54
C ASN A 74 -8.59 -3.46 -13.52
N ASN A 75 -7.61 -2.76 -12.94
CA ASN A 75 -7.81 -1.75 -11.90
C ASN A 75 -8.47 -2.26 -10.60
N VAL A 76 -8.37 -3.56 -10.34
CA VAL A 76 -8.81 -4.20 -9.08
C VAL A 76 -7.58 -4.70 -8.35
N CYS A 77 -7.49 -4.42 -7.05
CA CYS A 77 -6.41 -4.88 -6.18
C CYS A 77 -6.78 -6.23 -5.56
N TYR A 78 -5.86 -7.19 -5.62
CA TYR A 78 -6.02 -8.54 -5.09
C TYR A 78 -4.96 -8.84 -4.04
N LEU A 79 -5.35 -9.53 -2.97
CA LEU A 79 -4.48 -10.12 -1.98
C LEU A 79 -4.54 -11.65 -2.08
N GLU A 80 -3.37 -12.28 -2.13
CA GLU A 80 -3.22 -13.72 -2.30
C GLU A 80 -2.33 -14.30 -1.21
N LYS A 81 -2.69 -15.47 -0.66
CA LYS A 81 -1.85 -16.30 0.21
C LYS A 81 -1.05 -17.28 -0.64
N THR A 82 0.28 -17.25 -0.51
CA THR A 82 1.24 -18.11 -1.23
C THR A 82 2.10 -18.91 -0.28
#